data_AF-A0A3B8W6X6-F1
#
_entry.id   AF-A0A3B8W6X6-F1
#
_cell.length_a   1.000
_cell.length_b   1.000
_cell.length_c   1.000
_cell.angle_alpha   90.00
_cell.angle_beta   90.00
_cell.angle_gamma   90.00
#
_symmetry.space_group_name_H-M   'P 1'
#
loop_
_entity.id
_entity.type
_entity.pdbx_description
1 polymer ?
#
loop_
_entity_poly.entity_id
_entity_poly.type
_entity_poly.pdbx_seq_one_letter_code
_entity_poly.pdbx_strand_id
1 'polypeptide(L)' 'ETGFESPDGAYAMNEINKAINNLNDELKIPFSMFLTGYKYNEIADKLDLPLGTIKSRIFFARKTLQGKLKDFR' A
#
# COMPACT_ATOMS: atom_id res chain seq x y z
N GLU A 1 16.85 17.59 6.43
CA GLU A 1 17.68 16.42 6.81
C GLU A 1 17.07 15.15 6.26
N THR A 2 17.67 14.60 5.21
CA THR A 2 17.24 13.36 4.54
C THR A 2 17.90 12.16 5.22
N GLY A 3 17.31 11.65 6.29
CA GLY A 3 17.80 10.47 7.02
C GLY A 3 17.57 9.14 6.31
N PHE A 4 17.90 9.03 5.02
CA PHE A 4 17.60 7.85 4.19
C PHE A 4 18.81 7.29 3.41
N GLU A 5 20.05 7.62 3.78
CA GLU A 5 21.25 7.15 3.08
C GLU A 5 21.97 5.99 3.79
N SER A 6 21.22 5.02 4.32
CA SER A 6 21.79 3.73 4.72
C SER A 6 21.41 2.67 3.69
N PRO A 7 22.35 1.81 3.23
CA PRO A 7 22.09 0.74 2.28
C PRO A 7 20.89 -0.14 2.67
N ASP A 8 20.74 -0.39 3.98
CA ASP A 8 19.65 -1.17 4.55
C ASP A 8 18.28 -0.49 4.39
N GLY A 9 18.24 0.84 4.53
CA GLY A 9 17.02 1.64 4.37
C GLY A 9 16.57 1.69 2.90
N ALA A 10 17.50 1.87 1.97
CA ALA A 10 17.23 1.83 0.54
C ALA A 10 16.76 0.44 0.09
N TYR A 11 17.37 -0.63 0.62
CA TYR A 11 16.98 -2.01 0.35
C TYR A 11 15.56 -2.32 0.86
N ALA A 12 15.25 -1.96 2.12
CA ALA A 12 13.92 -2.14 2.70
C ALA A 12 12.83 -1.39 1.90
N MET A 13 13.13 -0.17 1.44
CA MET A 13 12.19 0.61 0.63
C MET A 13 11.94 -0.03 -0.74
N ASN A 14 12.97 -0.60 -1.37
CA ASN A 14 12.82 -1.33 -2.62
C ASN A 14 11.94 -2.58 -2.46
N GLU A 15 12.12 -3.34 -1.38
CA GLU A 15 11.30 -4.52 -1.09
C GLU A 15 9.84 -4.17 -0.78
N ILE A 16 9.58 -3.07 -0.05
CA ILE A 16 8.23 -2.55 0.15
C ILE A 16 7.58 -2.18 -1.20
N ASN A 17 8.29 -1.46 -2.06
CA ASN A 17 7.78 -1.08 -3.38
C ASN A 17 7.48 -2.31 -4.25
N LYS A 18 8.36 -3.31 -4.28
CA LYS A 18 8.10 -4.59 -4.96
C LYS A 18 6.90 -5.31 -4.38
N ALA A 19 6.76 -5.33 -3.05
CA ALA A 19 5.65 -5.99 -2.38
C ALA A 19 4.30 -5.34 -2.76
N ILE A 20 4.26 -4.01 -2.89
CA ILE A 20 3.11 -3.24 -3.37
C ILE A 20 2.83 -3.54 -4.85
N ASN A 21 3.86 -3.55 -5.71
CA ASN A 21 3.71 -3.83 -7.14
C ASN A 21 3.18 -5.24 -7.43
N ASN A 22 3.44 -6.18 -6.53
CA ASN A 22 2.94 -7.56 -6.61
C ASN A 22 1.52 -7.74 -6.06
N LEU A 23 0.86 -6.69 -5.56
CA LEU A 23 -0.56 -6.75 -5.23
C LEU A 23 -1.38 -6.76 -6.52
N ASN A 24 -2.52 -7.47 -6.50
CA ASN A 24 -3.50 -7.34 -7.58
C ASN A 24 -4.00 -5.88 -7.68
N ASP A 25 -4.39 -5.45 -8.87
CA ASP A 25 -4.78 -4.06 -9.12
C ASP A 25 -5.95 -3.60 -8.26
N GLU A 26 -6.86 -4.52 -7.92
CA GLU A 26 -7.98 -4.25 -7.03
C GLU A 26 -7.55 -3.81 -5.63
N LEU A 27 -6.42 -4.31 -5.11
CA LEU A 27 -5.85 -3.87 -3.84
C LEU A 27 -4.87 -2.72 -4.05
N LYS A 28 -4.02 -2.83 -5.08
CA LYS A 28 -2.94 -1.87 -5.38
C LYS A 28 -3.48 -0.47 -5.64
N ILE A 29 -4.46 -0.31 -6.53
CA ILE A 29 -4.99 1.00 -6.94
C ILE A 29 -5.55 1.79 -5.75
N PRO A 30 -6.54 1.29 -4.98
CA PRO A 30 -7.07 2.04 -3.84
C PRO A 30 -6.03 2.23 -2.73
N PHE A 31 -5.10 1.28 -2.54
CA PHE A 31 -4.03 1.42 -1.55
C PHE A 31 -3.02 2.50 -1.93
N SER A 32 -2.59 2.56 -3.20
CA SER A 32 -1.72 3.62 -3.71
C SER A 32 -2.38 5.00 -3.60
N MET A 33 -3.66 5.11 -3.96
CA MET A 33 -4.41 6.38 -3.78
C MET A 33 -4.44 6.82 -2.32
N PHE A 34 -4.70 5.89 -1.40
CA PHE A 34 -4.65 6.17 0.03
C PHE A 34 -3.27 6.65 0.50
N LEU A 35 -2.18 6.02 0.04
CA LEU A 35 -0.81 6.45 0.36
C LEU A 35 -0.49 7.85 -0.19
N THR A 36 -1.10 8.25 -1.29
CA THR A 36 -0.96 9.61 -1.85
C THR A 36 -1.83 10.67 -1.14
N GLY A 37 -2.62 10.27 -0.13
CA GLY A 37 -3.40 11.18 0.72
C GLY A 37 -4.89 11.29 0.40
N TYR A 38 -5.41 10.49 -0.53
CA TYR A 38 -6.86 10.46 -0.80
C TYR A 38 -7.61 9.87 0.40
N LYS A 39 -8.75 10.47 0.75
CA LYS A 39 -9.67 9.93 1.75
C LYS A 39 -10.47 8.76 1.18
N TYR A 40 -10.95 7.86 2.04
CA TYR A 40 -11.70 6.68 1.61
C TYR A 40 -12.93 6.99 0.75
N ASN A 41 -13.64 8.08 1.06
CA ASN A 41 -14.79 8.53 0.27
C ASN A 41 -14.36 9.02 -1.11
N GLU A 42 -13.28 9.79 -1.21
CA GLU A 42 -12.76 10.27 -2.50
C GLU A 42 -12.30 9.11 -3.40
N ILE A 43 -11.73 8.06 -2.80
CA ILE A 43 -11.33 6.83 -3.52
C ILE A 43 -12.58 6.07 -3.98
N ALA A 44 -13.59 5.94 -3.12
CA ALA A 44 -14.85 5.27 -3.42
C ALA A 44 -15.55 5.94 -4.61
N ASP A 45 -15.66 7.26 -4.57
CA ASP A 45 -16.27 8.07 -5.62
C ASP A 45 -15.47 7.97 -6.94
N LYS A 46 -14.14 8.03 -6.88
CA LYS A 46 -13.28 7.98 -8.09
C LYS A 46 -13.24 6.61 -8.76
N LEU A 47 -13.38 5.54 -7.99
CA LEU A 47 -13.36 4.17 -8.52
C LEU A 47 -14.77 3.61 -8.79
N ASP A 48 -15.82 4.36 -8.46
CA ASP A 48 -17.21 3.92 -8.51
C ASP A 48 -17.45 2.61 -7.74
N LEU A 49 -16.95 2.58 -6.50
CA LEU A 49 -17.02 1.40 -5.62
C LEU A 49 -17.58 1.77 -4.25
N PRO A 50 -18.31 0.86 -3.58
CA PRO A 50 -18.79 1.10 -2.23
C PRO A 50 -17.66 1.43 -1.25
N LEU A 51 -17.91 2.37 -0.32
CA LEU A 51 -16.95 2.75 0.72
C LEU A 51 -16.45 1.54 1.54
N GLY A 52 -17.32 0.56 1.79
CA GLY A 52 -16.95 -0.70 2.45
C GLY A 52 -15.92 -1.50 1.66
N THR A 53 -16.04 -1.55 0.33
CA THR A 53 -15.10 -2.23 -0.58
C THR A 53 -13.74 -1.54 -0.57
N ILE A 54 -13.70 -0.21 -0.54
CA ILE A 54 -12.43 0.53 -0.43
C ILE A 54 -11.73 0.22 0.90
N LYS A 55 -12.47 0.28 2.01
CA LYS A 55 -11.93 -0.03 3.35
C LYS A 55 -11.37 -1.46 3.42
N SER A 56 -12.11 -2.45 2.90
CA SER A 56 -11.67 -3.85 2.93
C SER A 56 -10.43 -4.06 2.04
N ARG A 57 -10.40 -3.49 0.84
CA ARG A 57 -9.24 -3.57 -0.07
C ARG A 57 -7.98 -2.96 0.56
N ILE A 58 -8.08 -1.79 1.18
CA ILE A 58 -6.94 -1.15 1.86
C ILE A 58 -6.48 -1.96 3.08
N PHE A 59 -7.42 -2.51 3.85
CA PHE A 59 -7.10 -3.40 4.96
C PHE A 59 -6.35 -4.66 4.51
N PHE A 60 -6.84 -5.33 3.47
CA PHE A 60 -6.19 -6.53 2.93
C PHE A 60 -4.81 -6.22 2.33
N ALA A 61 -4.66 -5.10 1.60
CA ALA A 61 -3.36 -4.65 1.11
C ALA A 61 -2.36 -4.51 2.27
N ARG A 62 -2.74 -3.83 3.36
CA ARG A 62 -1.88 -3.68 4.54
C ARG A 62 -1.54 -5.02 5.19
N LYS A 63 -2.50 -5.93 5.32
CA LYS A 63 -2.27 -7.27 5.91
C LYS A 63 -1.31 -8.10 5.06
N THR A 64 -1.48 -8.07 3.74
CA THR A 64 -0.60 -8.76 2.79
C THR A 64 0.83 -8.23 2.86
N LEU A 65 0.99 -6.90 2.90
CA LEU A 65 2.31 -6.26 3.03
C LEU A 65 2.95 -6.57 4.39
N GLN A 66 2.19 -6.53 5.48
CA GLN A 66 2.68 -6.91 6.80
C GLN A 66 3.12 -8.38 6.88
N GLY A 67 2.41 -9.29 6.21
CA GLY A 67 2.81 -10.69 6.09
C GLY A 67 4.19 -10.82 5.45
N LYS A 68 4.36 -10.21 4.27
CA LYS A 68 5.66 -10.21 3.56
C LYS A 68 6.78 -9.60 4.40
N LEU A 69 6.51 -8.48 5.09
CA LEU A 69 7.51 -7.80 5.94
C LEU A 69 7.88 -8.58 7.21
N LYS A 70 7.02 -9.46 7.71
CA LYS A 70 7.36 -10.37 8.82
C LYS A 70 8.32 -11.47 8.37
N ASP A 71 8.23 -11.92 7.13
CA ASP A 71 9.16 -12.92 6.58
C ASP A 71 10.57 -12.36 6.35
N PHE A 72 10.73 -11.03 6.34
CA PHE A 72 12.03 -10.36 6.23
C PHE A 72 12.71 -10.05 7.59
N ARG A 73 12.07 -10.36 8.71
CA ARG A 73 12.58 -10.09 10.05
C ARG A 73 13.27 -11.29 10.68
#